data_AF-A0A0A7RFK0-F1
#
_entry.id   AF-A0A0A7RFK0-F1
#
_cell.length_a   1.000
_cell.length_b   1.000
_cell.length_c   1.000
_cell.angle_alpha   90.00
_cell.angle_beta   90.00
_cell.angle_gamma   90.00
#
_symmetry.space_group_name_H-M   'P 1'
#
loop_
_entity.id
_entity.type
_entity.pdbx_description
1 polymer ?
#
loop_
_entity_poly.entity_id
_entity_poly.type
_entity_poly.pdbx_seq_one_letter_code
_entity_poly.pdbx_strand_id
1 'polypeptide(L)'
;MELKQNKELLEQLEQLNTLLGSWDEKSLEQAEHILKDARAMITVLNDHSLAELTSSEKVIIDQIVQKYNKLMSAFSAQKKQLSQKISQLSRPNSTIRTYLQQEQGASLIDVDF
;
A
#
# COMPACT_ATOMS: atom_id res chain seq x y z
N MET A 1 -38.59 9.03 9.25
CA MET A 1 -37.30 9.74 9.10
C MET A 1 -36.16 8.73 9.03
N GLU A 2 -36.13 7.73 9.92
CA GLU A 2 -35.15 6.63 9.97
C GLU A 2 -34.94 5.87 8.65
N LEU A 3 -36.02 5.51 7.92
CA LEU A 3 -35.91 4.79 6.64
C LEU A 3 -35.11 5.55 5.56
N LYS A 4 -35.13 6.89 5.59
CA LYS A 4 -34.38 7.71 4.63
C LYS A 4 -32.91 7.79 5.00
N GLN A 5 -32.60 7.87 6.30
CA GLN A 5 -31.24 7.87 6.82
C GLN A 5 -30.54 6.52 6.60
N ASN A 6 -31.23 5.40 6.83
CA ASN A 6 -30.67 4.06 6.57
C ASN A 6 -30.39 3.83 5.08
N LYS A 7 -31.22 4.37 4.19
CA LYS A 7 -30.97 4.26 2.74
C LYS A 7 -29.77 5.09 2.30
N GLU A 8 -29.62 6.30 2.83
CA GLU A 8 -28.48 7.17 2.55
C GLU A 8 -27.16 6.58 3.07
N LEU A 9 -27.18 6.02 4.28
CA LEU A 9 -26.04 5.30 4.85
C LEU A 9 -25.61 4.11 3.97
N LEU A 10 -26.56 3.29 3.54
CA LEU A 10 -26.29 2.16 2.66
C LEU A 10 -25.66 2.60 1.34
N GLU A 11 -26.19 3.64 0.70
CA GLU A 11 -25.65 4.18 -0.56
C GLU A 11 -24.21 4.69 -0.37
N GLN A 12 -23.91 5.37 0.74
CA GLN A 12 -22.56 5.83 1.05
C GLN A 12 -21.58 4.66 1.28
N LEU A 13 -22.02 3.61 1.98
CA LEU A 13 -21.23 2.40 2.17
C LEU A 13 -20.95 1.68 0.84
N GLU A 14 -21.93 1.60 -0.06
CA GLU A 14 -21.76 1.03 -1.40
C GLU A 14 -20.77 1.84 -2.26
N GLN A 15 -20.83 3.17 -2.17
CA GLN A 15 -19.88 4.06 -2.85
C GLN A 15 -18.46 3.85 -2.33
N LEU A 16 -18.27 3.81 -1.01
CA LEU A 16 -16.96 3.54 -0.40
C LEU A 16 -16.43 2.15 -0.80
N ASN A 17 -17.29 1.13 -0.79
CA ASN A 17 -16.95 -0.22 -1.21
C ASN A 17 -16.52 -0.27 -2.69
N THR A 18 -17.20 0.49 -3.55
CA THR A 18 -16.87 0.60 -4.97
C THR A 18 -15.55 1.34 -5.19
N LEU A 19 -15.34 2.45 -4.49
CA LEU A 19 -14.10 3.24 -4.54
C LEU A 19 -12.88 2.39 -4.15
N LEU A 20 -12.94 1.69 -3.01
CA LEU A 20 -11.86 0.79 -2.58
C LEU A 20 -11.65 -0.38 -3.55
N GLY A 21 -12.71 -0.81 -4.25
CA GLY A 21 -12.65 -1.85 -5.28
C GLY A 21 -12.11 -1.38 -6.63
N SER A 22 -11.98 -0.07 -6.85
CA SER A 22 -11.53 0.51 -8.12
C SER A 22 -10.00 0.49 -8.31
N TRP A 23 -9.26 0.11 -7.27
CA TRP A 23 -7.82 0.04 -7.33
C TRP A 23 -7.34 -1.07 -8.26
N ASP A 24 -6.42 -0.75 -9.17
CA ASP A 24 -5.88 -1.66 -10.18
C ASP A 24 -4.77 -2.60 -9.69
N GLU A 25 -4.44 -2.53 -8.39
CA GLU A 25 -3.38 -3.27 -7.70
C GLU A 25 -1.94 -2.92 -8.15
N LYS A 26 -1.77 -1.90 -9.00
CA LYS A 26 -0.50 -1.58 -9.65
C LYS A 26 -0.05 -0.15 -9.37
N SER A 27 -0.93 0.83 -9.49
CA SER A 27 -0.58 2.24 -9.30
C SER A 27 -0.62 2.62 -7.82
N LEU A 28 0.51 3.10 -7.30
CA LEU A 28 0.61 3.66 -5.96
C LEU A 28 -0.11 5.01 -5.88
N GLU A 29 -0.02 5.83 -6.94
CA GLU A 29 -0.72 7.12 -7.00
C GLU A 29 -2.22 6.92 -6.94
N GLN A 30 -2.77 5.98 -7.72
CA GLN A 30 -4.18 5.64 -7.69
C GLN A 30 -4.60 5.17 -6.29
N ALA A 31 -3.78 4.31 -5.67
CA ALA A 31 -4.05 3.81 -4.34
C ALA A 31 -4.06 4.93 -3.28
N GLU A 32 -3.15 5.90 -3.38
CA GLU A 32 -3.10 7.06 -2.50
C GLU A 32 -4.35 7.94 -2.66
N HIS A 33 -4.78 8.20 -3.91
CA HIS A 33 -6.02 8.94 -4.19
C HIS A 33 -7.23 8.21 -3.60
N ILE A 34 -7.37 6.91 -3.86
CA ILE A 34 -8.44 6.07 -3.32
C ILE A 34 -8.47 6.12 -1.79
N LEU A 35 -7.31 6.04 -1.12
CA LEU A 35 -7.25 6.09 0.34
C LEU A 35 -7.59 7.47 0.92
N LYS A 36 -7.19 8.55 0.25
CA LYS A 36 -7.55 9.92 0.63
C LYS A 36 -9.06 10.13 0.55
N ASP A 37 -9.67 9.72 -0.54
CA ASP A 37 -11.11 9.85 -0.77
C ASP A 37 -11.90 8.94 0.18
N ALA A 38 -11.45 7.69 0.38
CA ALA A 38 -12.03 6.77 1.35
C ALA A 38 -12.00 7.32 2.78
N ARG A 39 -10.90 7.98 3.18
CA ARG A 39 -10.80 8.62 4.50
C ARG A 39 -11.81 9.76 4.67
N ALA A 40 -12.02 10.56 3.63
CA ALA A 40 -13.03 11.62 3.67
C ALA A 40 -14.43 11.04 3.86
N MET A 41 -14.78 9.97 3.13
CA MET A 41 -16.06 9.27 3.27
C MET A 41 -16.24 8.65 4.67
N ILE A 42 -15.22 7.97 5.20
CA ILE A 42 -15.27 7.36 6.55
C ILE A 42 -15.47 8.42 7.63
N THR A 43 -14.88 9.61 7.47
CA THR A 43 -15.05 10.70 8.44
C THR A 43 -16.51 11.15 8.52
N VAL A 44 -17.22 11.21 7.38
CA VAL A 44 -18.65 11.51 7.32
C VAL A 44 -19.50 10.37 7.91
N LEU A 45 -19.09 9.12 7.68
CA LEU A 45 -19.80 7.93 8.17
C LEU A 45 -19.65 7.74 9.70
N ASN A 46 -18.54 8.16 10.30
CA ASN A 46 -18.28 8.02 11.74
C ASN A 46 -19.25 8.78 12.65
N ASP A 47 -20.01 9.73 12.11
CA ASP A 47 -21.07 10.43 12.86
C ASP A 47 -22.32 9.56 13.06
N HIS A 48 -22.39 8.40 12.41
CA HIS A 48 -23.50 7.46 12.54
C HIS A 48 -23.20 6.38 13.60
N SER A 49 -24.15 6.13 14.49
CA SER A 49 -24.00 5.11 15.54
C SER A 49 -23.99 3.70 14.93
N LEU A 50 -22.87 3.00 15.07
CA LEU A 50 -22.69 1.60 14.63
C LEU A 50 -23.66 0.61 15.33
N ALA A 51 -24.35 1.04 16.40
CA ALA A 51 -25.28 0.21 17.15
C ALA A 51 -26.59 -0.09 16.38
N GLU A 52 -26.95 0.74 15.40
CA GLU A 52 -28.23 0.64 14.67
C GLU A 52 -28.08 0.01 13.28
N LEU A 53 -26.91 -0.58 12.98
CA LEU A 53 -26.64 -1.20 11.67
C LEU A 53 -27.53 -2.42 11.41
N THR A 54 -28.18 -2.38 10.26
CA THR A 54 -28.90 -3.51 9.64
C THR A 54 -27.93 -4.61 9.18
N SER A 55 -28.46 -5.81 8.93
CA SER A 55 -27.67 -6.93 8.42
C SER A 55 -26.98 -6.61 7.08
N SER A 56 -27.62 -5.84 6.20
CA SER A 56 -27.07 -5.48 4.90
C SER A 56 -25.88 -4.53 5.03
N GLU A 57 -25.97 -3.52 5.89
CA GLU A 57 -24.87 -2.57 6.12
C GLU A 57 -23.65 -3.27 6.73
N LYS A 58 -23.86 -4.22 7.64
CA LYS A 58 -22.78 -5.04 8.21
C LYS A 58 -22.02 -5.83 7.15
N VAL A 59 -22.73 -6.45 6.20
CA VAL A 59 -22.10 -7.19 5.09
C VAL A 59 -21.23 -6.27 4.24
N ILE A 60 -21.69 -5.05 3.95
CA ILE A 60 -20.90 -4.09 3.14
C ILE A 60 -19.69 -3.59 3.92
N ILE A 61 -19.84 -3.33 5.23
CA ILE A 61 -18.71 -2.97 6.10
C ILE A 61 -17.65 -4.07 6.11
N ASP A 62 -18.05 -5.34 6.22
CA ASP A 62 -17.10 -6.46 6.15
C ASP A 62 -16.37 -6.50 4.80
N GLN A 63 -17.06 -6.24 3.68
CA GLN A 63 -16.43 -6.13 2.36
C GLN A 63 -15.43 -4.97 2.27
N ILE A 64 -15.79 -3.81 2.83
CA ILE A 64 -14.91 -2.63 2.92
C ILE A 64 -13.64 -2.99 3.69
N VAL A 65 -13.76 -3.62 4.85
CA VAL A 65 -12.63 -4.05 5.69
C VAL A 65 -11.74 -5.03 4.92
N GLN A 66 -12.32 -6.01 4.23
CA GLN A 66 -11.56 -6.96 3.42
C GLN A 66 -10.77 -6.28 2.29
N LYS A 67 -11.39 -5.34 1.57
CA LYS A 67 -10.73 -4.59 0.49
C LYS A 67 -9.59 -3.72 1.02
N TYR A 68 -9.81 -3.05 2.15
CA TYR A 68 -8.77 -2.27 2.82
C TYR A 68 -7.59 -3.13 3.25
N ASN A 69 -7.84 -4.30 3.85
CA ASN A 69 -6.80 -5.25 4.25
C ASN A 69 -5.99 -5.78 3.04
N LYS A 70 -6.66 -6.02 1.91
CA LYS A 70 -6.00 -6.42 0.66
C LYS A 70 -5.06 -5.33 0.15
N LEU A 71 -5.52 -4.07 0.13
CA LEU A 71 -4.71 -2.89 -0.17
C LEU A 71 -3.46 -2.83 0.71
N MET A 72 -3.64 -2.98 2.02
CA MET A 72 -2.50 -2.91 2.95
C MET A 72 -1.50 -4.06 2.80
N SER A 73 -1.98 -5.25 2.50
CA SER A 73 -1.13 -6.41 2.26
C SER A 73 -0.26 -6.20 1.01
N ALA A 74 -0.85 -5.64 -0.05
CA ALA A 74 -0.14 -5.34 -1.28
C ALA A 74 0.93 -4.26 -1.08
N PHE A 75 0.65 -3.18 -0.36
CA PHE A 75 1.67 -2.18 -0.01
C PHE A 75 2.80 -2.76 0.84
N SER A 76 2.47 -3.64 1.79
CA SER A 76 3.48 -4.30 2.62
C SER A 76 4.41 -5.17 1.77
N ALA A 77 3.87 -5.88 0.78
CA ALA A 77 4.65 -6.66 -0.17
C ALA A 77 5.55 -5.77 -1.04
N GLN A 78 5.02 -4.66 -1.58
CA GLN A 78 5.81 -3.72 -2.38
C GLN A 78 6.93 -3.06 -1.57
N LYS A 79 6.66 -2.64 -0.33
CA LYS A 79 7.66 -2.12 0.61
C LYS A 79 8.79 -3.12 0.84
N LYS A 80 8.45 -4.40 1.05
CA LYS A 80 9.44 -5.47 1.22
C LYS A 80 10.31 -5.65 -0.02
N GLN A 81 9.72 -5.66 -1.21
CA GLN A 81 10.46 -5.74 -2.47
C GLN A 81 11.40 -4.55 -2.68
N LEU A 82 10.93 -3.33 -2.39
CA LEU A 82 11.75 -2.13 -2.49
C LEU A 82 12.92 -2.17 -1.50
N SER A 83 12.67 -2.55 -0.24
CA SER A 83 13.71 -2.71 0.76
C SER A 83 14.77 -3.73 0.33
N GLN A 84 14.36 -4.86 -0.26
CA GLN A 84 15.28 -5.86 -0.79
C GLN A 84 16.14 -5.30 -1.93
N LYS A 85 15.55 -4.55 -2.87
CA LYS A 85 16.28 -3.88 -3.96
C LYS A 85 17.29 -2.86 -3.42
N ILE A 86 16.89 -2.04 -2.45
CA ILE A 86 17.79 -1.08 -1.80
C ILE A 86 18.95 -1.82 -1.13
N SER A 87 18.68 -2.88 -0.36
CA SER A 87 19.73 -3.69 0.26
C SER A 87 20.68 -4.33 -0.75
N GLN A 88 20.20 -4.70 -1.94
CA GLN A 88 21.04 -5.23 -3.01
C GLN A 88 21.94 -4.14 -3.60
N LEU A 89 21.41 -2.95 -3.85
CA LEU A 89 22.16 -1.80 -4.36
C LEU A 89 23.15 -1.23 -3.34
N SER A 90 22.81 -1.26 -2.05
CA SER A 90 23.64 -0.74 -0.96
C SER A 90 24.73 -1.72 -0.53
N ARG A 91 24.67 -2.99 -0.97
CA ARG A 91 25.78 -3.91 -0.73
C ARG A 91 26.97 -3.42 -1.54
N PRO A 92 28.13 -3.16 -0.90
CA PRO A 92 29.34 -2.88 -1.65
C PRO A 92 29.57 -4.08 -2.57
N ASN A 93 29.54 -3.82 -3.88
CA ASN A 93 29.69 -4.83 -4.89
C ASN A 93 31.05 -5.50 -4.65
N SER A 94 31.06 -6.70 -4.06
CA SER A 94 32.30 -7.40 -3.69
C SER A 94 33.18 -7.56 -4.92
N THR A 95 32.56 -7.74 -6.08
CA THR A 95 33.19 -7.75 -7.40
C THR A 95 33.91 -6.43 -7.72
N ILE A 96 33.29 -5.27 -7.51
CA ILE A 96 33.94 -3.95 -7.73
C ILE A 96 35.10 -3.75 -6.74
N ARG A 97 34.93 -4.14 -5.47
CA ARG A 97 36.01 -4.11 -4.48
C ARG A 97 37.18 -5.02 -4.87
N THR A 98 36.90 -6.23 -5.34
CA THR A 98 37.92 -7.18 -5.80
C THR A 98 38.65 -6.66 -7.04
N TYR A 99 37.94 -6.06 -8.01
CA TYR A 99 38.58 -5.44 -9.18
C TYR A 99 39.46 -4.24 -8.79
N LEU A 100 38.97 -3.35 -7.91
CA LEU A 100 39.77 -2.23 -7.40
C LEU A 100 41.00 -2.68 -6.61
N GLN A 101 40.89 -3.76 -5.83
CA GLN A 101 42.02 -4.34 -5.10
C GLN A 101 43.02 -5.03 -6.05
N GLN A 102 42.55 -5.65 -7.14
CA GLN A 102 43.43 -6.22 -8.16
C GLN A 102 44.16 -5.14 -8.96
N GLU A 103 43.52 -4.02 -9.32
CA GLU A 103 44.21 -2.89 -9.97
C GLU A 103 45.26 -2.25 -9.04
N GLN A 104 44.93 -2.06 -7.76
CA GLN A 104 45.90 -1.55 -6.78
C GLN A 104 47.06 -2.53 -6.53
N GLY A 105 46.77 -3.84 -6.48
CA GLY A 105 47.79 -4.88 -6.34
C GLY A 105 48.68 -5.04 -7.58
N ALA A 106 48.13 -4.86 -8.79
CA ALA A 106 48.88 -4.91 -10.04
C ALA A 106 49.74 -3.66 -10.28
N SER A 107 49.33 -2.50 -9.74
CA SER A 107 50.12 -1.26 -9.78
C SER A 107 51.30 -1.24 -8.79
N LEU A 108 51.35 -2.17 -7.85
CA LEU A 108 52.39 -2.27 -6.80
C LEU A 108 53.53 -3.24 -7.13
N ILE A 109 53.49 -3.89 -8.30
CA ILE A 109 54.66 -4.59 -8.83
C ILE A 109 55.51 -3.53 -9.53
N ASP A 110 56.30 -2.81 -8.72
CA ASP A 110 57.50 -2.14 -9.23
C ASP A 110 58.35 -3.22 -9.91
N VAL A 111 58.49 -3.08 -11.23
CA VAL A 111 59.39 -3.90 -12.01
C VAL A 111 60.78 -3.35 -11.74
N ASP A 112 61.43 -3.82 -10.67
CA ASP A 112 62.86 -3.64 -10.48
C ASP A 112 63.59 -4.41 -11.60
N PHE A 113 64.00 -3.68 -12.63
CA PHE A 113 64.96 -4.11 -13.65
C PHE A 113 66.40 -3.90 -13.17
#